data_AF-A0A5B0WVK8-F1
#
_entry.id   AF-A0A5B0WVK8-F1
#
_cell.length_a   1.000
_cell.length_b   1.000
_cell.length_c   1.000
_cell.angle_alpha   90.00
_cell.angle_beta   90.00
_cell.angle_gamma   90.00
#
_symmetry.space_group_name_H-M   'P 1'
#
loop_
_entity.id
_entity.type
_entity.pdbx_description
1 polymer ?
#
loop_
_entity_poly.entity_id
_entity_poly.type
_entity_poly.pdbx_seq_one_letter_code
_entity_poly.pdbx_strand_id
1 'polypeptide(L)'
;MTMTIYDVLKKLPVKKQLYIKYKFNIWMQHERNMTEEEFLKQVDLKSMGTYYRWERTPEFKHITSIVLATKQANDLLTIYENLKKKVEADPNPKDIEMMLKLMKEINLHNKEAEKFFAADDEDDKDDDLEL
;
A
#
# COMPACT_ATOMS: atom_id res chain seq x y z
N MET A 1 -0.50 -14.39 -4.90
CA MET A 1 0.28 -13.14 -5.03
C MET A 1 -0.54 -11.87 -4.78
N THR A 2 -0.40 -11.26 -3.60
CA THR A 2 -0.91 -9.90 -3.32
C THR A 2 0.11 -8.91 -3.87
N MET A 3 -0.15 -8.34 -5.04
CA MET A 3 0.80 -7.44 -5.69
C MET A 3 1.08 -6.21 -4.82
N THR A 4 2.36 -5.91 -4.55
CA THR A 4 2.71 -4.64 -3.94
C THR A 4 2.42 -3.50 -4.92
N ILE A 5 2.24 -2.28 -4.40
CA ILE A 5 2.09 -1.11 -5.27
C ILE A 5 3.27 -0.97 -6.24
N TYR A 6 4.49 -1.35 -5.84
CA TYR A 6 5.67 -1.29 -6.69
C TYR A 6 5.62 -2.31 -7.84
N ASP A 7 5.03 -3.48 -7.62
CA ASP A 7 4.87 -4.49 -8.68
C ASP A 7 3.82 -4.07 -9.70
N VAL A 8 2.77 -3.38 -9.23
CA VAL A 8 1.76 -2.77 -10.12
C VAL A 8 2.39 -1.63 -10.92
N LEU A 9 3.19 -0.77 -10.29
CA LEU A 9 3.87 0.34 -10.95
C LEU A 9 4.83 -0.16 -12.05
N LYS A 10 5.61 -1.22 -11.82
CA LYS A 10 6.54 -1.77 -12.81
C LYS A 10 5.86 -2.16 -14.13
N LYS A 11 4.56 -2.50 -14.10
CA LYS A 11 3.77 -2.88 -15.29
C LYS A 11 3.25 -1.68 -16.08
N LEU A 12 3.30 -0.47 -15.52
CA LEU A 12 2.78 0.74 -16.17
C LEU A 12 3.86 1.44 -17.02
N PRO A 13 3.47 2.19 -18.06
CA PRO A 13 4.35 3.13 -18.72
C PRO A 13 4.99 4.13 -17.76
N VAL A 14 6.26 4.49 -17.99
CA VAL A 14 7.07 5.37 -17.11
C VAL A 14 6.34 6.66 -16.73
N LYS A 15 5.68 7.33 -17.69
CA LYS A 15 4.92 8.57 -17.43
C LYS A 15 3.74 8.36 -16.45
N LYS A 16 3.02 7.24 -16.56
CA LYS A 16 1.95 6.87 -15.62
C LYS A 16 2.51 6.50 -14.24
N GLN A 17 3.66 5.81 -14.20
CA GLN A 17 4.33 5.52 -12.92
C GLN A 17 4.70 6.81 -12.17
N LEU A 18 5.31 7.77 -12.88
CA LEU A 18 5.67 9.07 -12.33
C LEU A 18 4.43 9.83 -11.85
N TYR A 19 3.31 9.77 -12.59
CA TYR A 19 2.06 10.37 -12.16
C TYR A 19 1.53 9.79 -10.85
N ILE A 20 1.54 8.46 -10.69
CA ILE A 20 1.09 7.83 -9.43
C ILE A 20 2.03 8.22 -8.27
N LYS A 21 3.35 8.21 -8.49
CA LYS A 21 4.33 8.66 -7.48
C LYS A 21 4.10 10.11 -7.07
N TYR A 22 3.84 10.98 -8.04
CA TYR A 22 3.48 12.38 -7.82
C TYR A 22 2.16 12.52 -7.04
N LYS A 23 1.07 11.95 -7.57
CA LYS A 23 -0.30 12.09 -7.05
C LYS A 23 -0.45 11.59 -5.61
N PHE A 24 0.20 10.48 -5.28
CA PHE A 24 0.08 9.84 -3.96
C PHE A 24 1.29 10.08 -3.05
N ASN A 25 2.31 10.80 -3.53
CA ASN A 25 3.56 11.11 -2.83
C ASN A 25 4.32 9.85 -2.32
N ILE A 26 4.37 8.79 -3.12
CA ILE A 26 4.94 7.48 -2.73
C ILE A 26 6.39 7.27 -3.21
N TRP A 27 7.22 8.30 -3.05
CA TRP A 27 8.63 8.26 -3.46
C TRP A 27 9.48 7.38 -2.52
N MET A 28 10.49 6.69 -3.05
CA MET A 28 11.32 5.75 -2.28
C MET A 28 12.24 6.39 -1.24
N GLN A 29 12.56 7.68 -1.36
CA GLN A 29 13.56 8.33 -0.51
C GLN A 29 12.93 9.38 0.42
N HIS A 30 12.30 10.39 -0.16
CA HIS A 30 11.71 11.52 0.55
C HIS A 30 10.45 11.95 -0.18
N GLU A 31 9.48 12.46 0.58
CA GLU A 31 8.35 13.17 0.03
C GLU A 31 8.82 14.30 -0.89
N ARG A 32 8.20 14.41 -2.07
CA ARG A 32 8.52 15.45 -3.03
C ARG A 32 7.31 16.35 -3.19
N ASN A 33 7.42 17.55 -2.63
CA ASN A 33 6.48 18.63 -2.87
C ASN A 33 6.78 19.21 -4.25
N MET A 34 6.18 18.62 -5.27
CA MET A 34 6.27 19.07 -6.65
C MET A 34 4.96 19.76 -7.03
N THR A 35 5.05 20.86 -7.78
CA THR A 35 3.89 21.51 -8.37
C THR A 35 3.43 20.76 -9.63
N GLU A 36 2.19 21.01 -10.08
CA GLU A 36 1.71 20.43 -11.35
C GLU A 36 2.59 20.84 -12.54
N GLU A 37 3.08 22.09 -12.55
CA GLU A 37 3.96 22.60 -13.62
C GLU A 37 5.31 21.89 -13.66
N GLU A 38 5.92 21.65 -12.50
CA GLU A 38 7.17 20.91 -12.39
C GLU A 38 7.00 19.45 -12.80
N PHE A 39 5.89 18.82 -12.40
CA PHE A 39 5.56 17.47 -12.84
C PHE A 39 5.41 17.41 -14.37
N LEU A 40 4.67 18.36 -14.96
CA LEU A 40 4.45 18.44 -16.40
C LEU A 40 5.76 18.64 -17.18
N LYS A 41 6.69 19.45 -16.66
CA LYS A 41 8.05 19.57 -17.20
C LYS A 41 8.81 18.25 -17.12
N GLN A 42 8.71 17.52 -16.01
CA GLN A 42 9.39 16.23 -15.83
C GLN A 42 8.89 15.15 -16.82
N VAL A 43 7.60 15.12 -17.13
CA VAL A 43 7.01 14.13 -18.05
C VAL A 43 6.91 14.62 -19.49
N ASP A 44 7.46 15.80 -19.80
CA ASP A 44 7.41 16.47 -21.10
C ASP A 44 5.98 16.49 -21.68
N LEU A 45 5.06 17.11 -20.93
CA LEU A 45 3.67 17.32 -21.34
C LEU A 45 3.23 18.74 -21.08
N LYS A 46 2.33 19.25 -21.94
CA LYS A 46 1.79 20.62 -21.82
C LYS A 46 0.57 20.72 -20.90
N SER A 47 -0.07 19.60 -20.56
CA SER A 47 -1.28 19.61 -19.72
C SER A 47 -1.51 18.29 -18.99
N MET A 48 -2.22 18.38 -17.87
CA MET A 48 -2.66 17.23 -17.07
C MET A 48 -3.84 16.46 -17.67
N GLY A 49 -4.45 16.95 -18.76
CA GLY A 49 -5.72 16.43 -19.29
C GLY A 49 -5.69 14.93 -19.61
N THR A 50 -4.55 14.40 -20.06
CA THR A 50 -4.38 12.96 -20.29
C THR A 50 -4.45 12.15 -19.00
N TYR A 51 -3.87 12.66 -17.90
CA TYR A 51 -3.93 12.01 -16.61
C TYR A 51 -5.32 12.12 -15.98
N TYR A 52 -5.97 13.29 -16.02
CA TYR A 52 -7.34 13.43 -15.52
C TYR A 52 -8.35 12.54 -16.25
N ARG A 53 -8.17 12.31 -17.55
CA ARG A 53 -8.96 11.28 -18.26
C ARG A 53 -8.62 9.88 -17.76
N TRP A 54 -7.35 9.60 -17.55
CA TRP A 54 -6.89 8.30 -17.04
C TRP A 54 -7.42 8.00 -15.63
N GLU A 55 -7.55 9.01 -14.76
CA GLU A 55 -8.10 8.87 -13.40
C GLU A 55 -9.52 8.28 -13.38
N ARG A 56 -10.26 8.45 -14.47
CA ARG A 56 -11.64 7.95 -14.60
C ARG A 56 -11.71 6.48 -15.02
N THR A 57 -10.58 5.89 -15.42
CA THR A 57 -10.53 4.51 -15.92
C THR A 57 -10.56 3.49 -14.77
N PRO A 58 -11.04 2.26 -15.02
CA PRO A 58 -10.96 1.18 -14.04
C PRO A 58 -9.53 0.86 -13.61
N GLU A 59 -8.57 0.95 -14.53
CA GLU A 59 -7.13 0.75 -14.26
C GLU A 59 -6.66 1.66 -13.12
N PHE A 60 -6.95 2.96 -13.22
CA PHE A 60 -6.54 3.93 -12.19
C PHE A 60 -7.23 3.70 -10.85
N LYS A 61 -8.53 3.37 -10.86
CA LYS A 61 -9.27 3.06 -9.63
C LYS A 61 -8.66 1.86 -8.91
N HIS A 62 -8.30 0.82 -9.64
CA HIS A 62 -7.67 -0.37 -9.07
C HIS A 62 -6.31 -0.04 -8.44
N ILE A 63 -5.45 0.71 -9.15
CA ILE A 63 -4.17 1.18 -8.60
C ILE A 63 -4.39 2.00 -7.32
N THR A 64 -5.37 2.90 -7.34
CA THR A 64 -5.72 3.74 -6.18
C THR A 64 -6.14 2.89 -4.98
N SER A 65 -6.95 1.85 -5.19
CA SER A 65 -7.33 0.92 -4.11
C SER A 65 -6.12 0.24 -3.48
N ILE A 66 -5.14 -0.17 -4.29
CA ILE A 66 -3.91 -0.79 -3.79
C ILE A 66 -3.07 0.22 -2.99
N VAL A 67 -2.91 1.45 -3.49
CA VAL A 67 -2.21 2.52 -2.76
C VAL A 67 -2.88 2.79 -1.41
N LEU A 68 -4.21 2.90 -1.39
CA LEU A 68 -4.96 3.17 -0.17
C LEU A 68 -4.84 2.03 0.83
N ALA A 69 -4.88 0.77 0.38
CA ALA A 69 -4.66 -0.37 1.25
C ALA A 69 -3.26 -0.34 1.90
N THR A 70 -2.21 0.00 1.15
CA THR A 70 -0.86 0.17 1.72
C THR A 70 -0.80 1.31 2.72
N LYS A 71 -1.43 2.46 2.44
CA LYS A 71 -1.49 3.58 3.40
C LYS A 71 -2.25 3.22 4.67
N GLN A 72 -3.39 2.56 4.53
CA GLN A 72 -4.19 2.08 5.65
C GLN A 72 -3.39 1.14 6.56
N ALA A 73 -2.55 0.25 6.01
CA ALA A 73 -1.68 -0.61 6.81
C ALA A 73 -0.66 0.20 7.65
N ASN A 74 -0.05 1.25 7.06
CA ASN A 74 0.88 2.13 7.79
C ASN A 74 0.16 2.99 8.83
N ASP A 75 -1.03 3.48 8.51
CA ASP A 75 -1.87 4.24 9.44
C ASP A 75 -2.27 3.36 10.64
N LEU A 76 -2.62 2.08 10.39
CA LEU A 76 -2.94 1.11 11.42
C LEU A 76 -1.76 0.89 12.38
N LEU A 77 -0.53 0.79 11.85
CA LEU A 77 0.68 0.71 12.66
C LEU A 77 0.85 1.96 13.54
N THR A 78 0.68 3.14 12.95
CA THR A 78 0.81 4.42 13.67
C THR A 78 -0.25 4.56 14.77
N ILE A 79 -1.50 4.16 14.48
CA ILE A 79 -2.60 4.16 15.44
C ILE A 79 -2.31 3.19 16.59
N TYR A 80 -1.83 1.98 16.28
CA TYR A 80 -1.44 1.00 17.28
C TYR A 80 -0.36 1.55 18.22
N GLU A 81 0.72 2.13 17.67
CA GLU A 81 1.81 2.71 18.46
C GLU A 81 1.34 3.87 19.35
N ASN A 82 0.50 4.76 18.83
CA ASN A 82 -0.02 5.90 19.57
C ASN A 82 -0.99 5.46 20.67
N LEU A 83 -1.87 4.50 20.38
CA LEU A 83 -2.82 3.97 21.36
C LEU A 83 -2.08 3.21 22.47
N LYS A 84 -1.01 2.48 22.13
CA LYS A 84 -0.19 1.76 23.12
C LYS A 84 0.43 2.74 24.11
N LYS A 85 1.08 3.80 23.62
CA LYS A 85 1.65 4.85 24.46
C LYS A 85 0.59 5.48 25.36
N LYS A 86 -0.62 5.72 24.84
CA LYS A 86 -1.73 6.29 25.60
C LYS A 86 -2.21 5.37 26.72
N VAL A 87 -2.40 4.08 26.43
CA VAL A 87 -2.81 3.08 27.41
C VAL A 87 -1.75 2.88 28.49
N GLU A 88 -0.46 2.89 28.13
CA GLU A 88 0.65 2.78 29.09
C GLU A 88 0.77 4.01 30.00
N ALA A 89 0.47 5.21 29.50
CA ALA A 89 0.57 6.46 30.24
C ALA A 89 -0.63 6.72 31.17
N ASP A 90 -1.85 6.54 30.66
CA ASP A 90 -3.09 6.76 31.41
C ASP A 90 -4.17 5.74 30.95
N PRO A 91 -4.19 4.54 31.55
CA PRO A 91 -5.05 3.47 31.12
C PRO A 91 -6.51 3.77 31.45
N ASN A 92 -7.28 4.18 30.45
CA ASN A 92 -8.74 4.22 30.55
C ASN A 92 -9.38 2.98 29.89
N PRO A 93 -10.57 2.54 30.37
CA PRO A 93 -11.22 1.33 29.87
C PRO A 93 -11.51 1.32 28.36
N LYS A 94 -11.79 2.49 27.77
CA LYS A 94 -12.13 2.63 26.35
C LYS A 94 -10.92 2.39 25.45
N ASP A 95 -9.76 2.93 25.82
CA ASP A 95 -8.53 2.77 25.06
C ASP A 95 -7.99 1.33 25.15
N ILE A 96 -8.16 0.67 26.31
CA ILE A 96 -7.85 -0.76 26.48
C ILE A 96 -8.76 -1.61 25.58
N GLU A 97 -10.07 -1.34 25.55
CA GLU A 97 -11.00 -2.06 24.68
C GLU A 97 -10.64 -1.87 23.20
N MET A 98 -10.31 -0.65 22.80
CA MET A 98 -9.90 -0.33 21.44
C MET A 98 -8.58 -1.02 21.07
N MET A 99 -7.62 -1.10 22.01
CA MET A 99 -6.38 -1.83 21.82
C MET A 99 -6.63 -3.33 21.61
N LEU A 100 -7.49 -3.94 22.42
CA LEU A 100 -7.84 -5.36 22.28
C LEU A 100 -8.54 -5.65 20.94
N LYS A 101 -9.34 -4.72 20.41
CA LYS A 101 -9.95 -4.83 19.07
C LYS A 101 -8.88 -4.79 17.97
N LEU A 102 -7.97 -3.82 18.03
CA LEU A 102 -6.86 -3.73 17.08
C LEU A 102 -5.98 -5.00 17.10
N MET A 103 -5.66 -5.53 18.29
CA MET A 103 -4.90 -6.78 18.41
C MET A 103 -5.63 -7.97 17.75
N LYS A 104 -6.97 -8.03 17.82
CA LYS A 104 -7.76 -9.06 17.14
C LYS A 104 -7.70 -8.93 15.62
N GLU A 105 -7.80 -7.71 15.10
CA GLU A 105 -7.68 -7.44 13.66
C GLU A 105 -6.28 -7.79 13.14
N ILE A 106 -5.22 -7.41 13.87
CA ILE A 106 -3.84 -7.78 13.53
C ILE A 106 -3.67 -9.30 13.51
N ASN A 107 -4.20 -10.01 14.51
CA ASN A 107 -4.14 -11.47 14.55
C ASN A 107 -4.91 -12.13 13.39
N LEU A 108 -6.01 -11.52 12.93
CA LEU A 108 -6.73 -11.99 11.75
C LEU A 108 -5.87 -11.81 10.49
N HIS A 109 -5.26 -10.64 10.32
CA HIS A 109 -4.34 -10.38 9.21
C HIS A 109 -3.11 -11.27 9.24
N ASN A 110 -2.56 -11.59 10.41
CA ASN A 110 -1.45 -12.54 10.52
C ASN A 110 -1.85 -13.93 10.05
N LYS A 111 -3.05 -14.42 10.38
CA LYS A 111 -3.54 -15.73 9.88
C LYS A 111 -3.77 -15.72 8.37
N GLU A 112 -4.18 -14.59 7.82
CA GLU A 112 -4.30 -14.42 6.36
C GLU A 112 -2.92 -14.37 5.70
N ALA A 113 -1.94 -13.72 6.33
CA ALA A 113 -0.56 -13.69 5.88
C ALA A 113 0.13 -15.05 5.98
N GLU A 114 -0.09 -15.83 7.04
CA GLU A 114 0.40 -17.21 7.18
C GLU A 114 -0.11 -18.09 6.04
N LYS A 115 -1.39 -17.99 5.68
CA LYS A 115 -1.95 -18.68 4.51
C LYS A 115 -1.34 -18.20 3.20
N PHE A 116 -1.00 -16.92 3.11
CA PHE A 116 -0.37 -16.32 1.95
C PHE A 116 1.05 -16.86 1.74
N PHE A 117 1.88 -16.88 2.79
CA PHE A 117 3.24 -17.39 2.71
C PHE A 117 3.31 -18.92 2.63
N ALA A 118 2.35 -19.63 3.25
CA ALA A 118 2.28 -21.10 3.12
C ALA A 118 1.89 -21.55 1.70
N ALA A 119 1.14 -20.74 0.95
CA ALA A 119 0.78 -21.04 -0.44
C ALA A 119 1.93 -20.77 -1.44
N ASP A 120 2.93 -19.96 -1.07
CA ASP A 120 4.13 -19.74 -1.90
C ASP A 120 5.19 -20.87 -1.70
N ASP A 121 5.06 -21.72 -0.67
CA ASP A 121 5.97 -22.84 -0.37
C ASP A 121 5.51 -24.21 -0.97
N GLU A 122 4.31 -24.28 -1.58
CA GLU A 122 3.78 -25.52 -2.18
C GLU A 122 4.05 -25.68 -3.68
N ASP A 123 4.70 -24.72 -4.35
CA ASP A 123 5.07 -24.80 -5.78
C ASP A 123 6.51 -25.34 -6.02
N ASP A 124 7.16 -25.94 -5.00
CA ASP A 124 8.54 -26.46 -5.09
C ASP A 124 8.69 -27.91 -4.54
N LYS A 125 7.66 -28.75 -4.73
CA LYS A 125 7.72 -30.21 -4.43
C LYS A 125 7.04 -31.08 -5.49
N ASP A 126 7.31 -30.82 -6.77
CA ASP A 126 7.03 -31.75 -7.87
C ASP A 126 8.33 -31.98 -8.69
N ASP A 127 9.31 -32.66 -8.09
CA ASP A 127 10.32 -33.45 -8.81
C ASP A 127 11.24 -34.14 -7.79
N ASP A 128 10.87 -35.35 -7.35
CA ASP A 128 11.79 -36.50 -7.22
C ASP A 128 11.09 -37.64 -6.46
N LEU A 129 10.16 -38.34 -7.13
CA LEU A 129 9.74 -39.68 -6.73
C LEU A 129 9.20 -40.48 -7.93
N GLU A 130 10.01 -40.65 -8.96
CA GLU A 130 9.90 -41.78 -9.90
C GLU A 130 11.28 -42.28 -10.34
N LEU A 131 11.83 -43.26 -9.62
CA LEU A 131 12.29 -44.57 -10.12
C LEU A 131 12.88 -45.46 -9.01
#